data_AF-A0A4P6XPW5-F1
#
_entry.id   AF-A0A4P6XPW5-F1
#
_cell.length_a   1.000
_cell.length_b   1.000
_cell.length_c   1.000
_cell.angle_alpha   90.00
_cell.angle_beta   90.00
_cell.angle_gamma   90.00
#
_symmetry.space_group_name_H-M   'P 1'
#
loop_
_entity.id
_entity.type
_entity.pdbx_description
1 polymer ?
#
loop_
_entity_poly.entity_id
_entity_poly.type
_entity_poly.pdbx_seq_one_letter_code
_entity_poly.pdbx_strand_id
1 'polypeptide(L)'
;MTSNPPPNCNNVATALKNVTEKNIVLEVENLKLTESIAETPETSNHEESSTDASSLGAIEYRGDMVKPLASFGEFDIKPEVSNLIWIKDHTSGETHDDMPTIAKLYRQNLELPAAAKLFLAQSPKLMEEANWEKRKAIFYANCPGEYAFEILSKMSPSEALRVIAKKTARHEHEVVLEPLEAGKDHLKSVCLLNNEIQAMCNRIRGNISQKKDSFHRSQKPVEKYMSFGAIDRVLKQDEIESKSETWSAEILALQKNMEDYTEVELFLFQLSHSKARYEPRTASIHIKTELISDVESDLFKRALKLYSSHDFRQGTGSDKRSLDAECQLERFELGLYKFGTGPFKLFDTLYNVGLLQAFCFYVPYEDVSPSMCGSVLLNHGKYTDIDWKLLSIPNTLGFPQTYHCIRVYCSKVHLDYVKPRTKGSDSLLERYKPYEFCLNCFSRAHQTSSRQCRY
;
A
#
# COMPACT_ATOMS: atom_id res chain seq x y z
N MET A 1 68.94 4.84 5.63
CA MET A 1 67.59 5.07 5.07
C MET A 1 66.66 4.05 5.72
N THR A 2 65.98 4.46 6.78
CA THR A 2 65.04 3.63 7.55
C THR A 2 63.62 3.90 7.04
N SER A 3 62.97 2.88 6.51
CA SER A 3 61.58 2.93 6.04
C SER A 3 60.63 2.82 7.22
N ASN A 4 59.80 3.84 7.44
CA ASN A 4 58.72 3.79 8.42
C ASN A 4 57.62 2.82 7.97
N PRO A 5 57.05 2.02 8.88
CA PRO A 5 55.91 1.17 8.57
C PRO A 5 54.62 2.01 8.42
N PRO A 6 53.62 1.52 7.66
CA PRO A 6 52.39 2.25 7.40
C PRO A 6 51.51 2.38 8.65
N PRO A 7 50.66 3.42 8.74
CA PRO A 7 49.85 3.67 9.93
C PRO A 7 48.76 2.62 10.10
N ASN A 8 48.63 2.17 11.34
CA ASN A 8 47.68 1.16 11.79
C ASN A 8 46.23 1.66 11.62
N CYS A 9 45.49 1.07 10.69
CA CYS A 9 44.11 1.45 10.33
C CYS A 9 43.08 1.24 11.46
N ASN A 10 43.44 0.60 12.57
CA ASN A 10 42.54 0.39 13.70
C ASN A 10 42.30 1.64 14.58
N ASN A 11 43.08 2.70 14.41
CA ASN A 11 42.90 3.93 15.22
C ASN A 11 41.93 4.95 14.60
N VAL A 12 41.59 4.83 13.31
CA VAL A 12 40.67 5.76 12.63
C VAL A 12 39.20 5.39 12.88
N ALA A 13 38.89 4.08 12.97
CA ALA A 13 37.54 3.60 13.23
C ALA A 13 37.06 3.92 14.67
N THR A 14 37.96 3.90 15.65
CA THR A 14 37.66 4.22 17.05
C THR A 14 37.47 5.72 17.26
N ALA A 15 38.20 6.56 16.51
CA ALA A 15 38.02 8.01 16.54
C ALA A 15 36.67 8.44 15.93
N LEU A 16 36.21 7.78 14.86
CA LEU A 16 34.90 8.05 14.25
C LEU A 16 33.72 7.59 15.13
N LYS A 17 33.86 6.49 15.90
CA LYS A 17 32.84 6.09 16.87
C LYS A 17 32.69 7.10 18.02
N ASN A 18 33.79 7.59 18.56
CA ASN A 18 33.77 8.52 19.70
C ASN A 18 33.26 9.93 19.35
N VAL A 19 33.40 10.37 18.09
CA VAL A 19 32.82 11.65 17.62
C VAL A 19 31.31 11.51 17.38
N THR A 20 30.83 10.36 16.93
CA THR A 20 29.40 10.12 16.69
C THR A 20 28.61 9.99 17.99
N GLU A 21 29.18 9.32 19.01
CA GLU A 21 28.53 9.19 20.32
C GLU A 21 28.50 10.52 21.12
N LYS A 22 29.51 11.38 20.99
CA LYS A 22 29.49 12.71 21.63
C LYS A 22 28.46 13.67 21.02
N ASN A 23 28.21 13.59 19.71
CA ASN A 23 27.23 14.46 19.06
C ASN A 23 25.77 14.06 19.39
N ILE A 24 25.51 12.77 19.63
CA ILE A 24 24.17 12.30 20.02
C ILE A 24 23.83 12.67 21.47
N VAL A 25 24.82 12.71 22.37
CA VAL A 25 24.58 13.13 23.77
C VAL A 25 24.31 14.64 23.88
N LEU A 26 24.97 15.47 23.06
CA LEU A 26 24.77 16.92 23.03
C LEU A 26 23.41 17.35 22.45
N GLU A 27 22.82 16.59 21.52
CA GLU A 27 21.46 16.88 21.02
C GLU A 27 20.36 16.45 22.02
N VAL A 28 20.60 15.43 22.85
CA VAL A 28 19.64 14.98 23.87
C VAL A 28 19.64 15.90 25.11
N GLU A 29 20.76 16.55 25.44
CA GLU A 29 20.80 17.55 26.52
C GLU A 29 20.18 18.90 26.10
N ASN A 30 20.24 19.28 24.82
CA ASN A 30 19.58 20.50 24.32
C ASN A 30 18.04 20.37 24.20
N LEU A 31 17.51 19.15 24.08
CA LEU A 31 16.06 18.89 24.07
C LEU A 31 15.43 18.78 25.47
N LYS A 32 16.23 18.79 26.54
CA LYS A 32 15.74 18.79 27.94
C LYS A 32 15.79 20.16 28.63
N LEU A 33 16.24 21.21 27.92
CA LEU A 33 16.44 22.54 28.51
C LEU A 33 15.40 23.60 28.07
N THR A 34 14.26 23.19 27.50
CA THR A 34 13.18 24.11 27.08
C THR A 34 11.85 23.95 27.82
N GLU A 35 11.78 23.07 28.83
CA GLU A 35 10.66 23.03 29.77
C GLU A 35 11.09 23.64 31.11
N SER A 36 11.12 24.98 31.19
CA SER A 36 11.16 25.68 32.48
C SER A 36 10.70 27.13 32.36
N ILE A 37 9.52 27.38 32.94
CA ILE A 37 9.00 28.63 33.51
C ILE A 37 8.55 29.73 32.54
N ALA A 38 7.23 29.89 32.43
CA ALA A 38 6.60 31.21 32.32
C ALA A 38 5.37 31.24 33.23
N GLU A 39 5.48 32.06 34.27
CA GLU A 39 4.52 32.30 35.34
C GLU A 39 3.23 32.96 34.82
N THR A 40 2.11 32.57 35.43
CA THR A 40 0.84 33.30 35.46
C THR A 40 1.01 34.74 35.98
N PRO A 41 0.24 35.68 35.44
CA PRO A 41 -0.36 36.72 36.28
C PRO A 41 -1.89 36.74 36.16
N GLU A 42 -2.54 36.80 37.33
CA GLU A 42 -3.97 37.00 37.49
C GLU A 42 -4.39 38.46 37.16
N THR A 43 -5.51 38.55 36.42
CA THR A 43 -6.62 39.52 36.47
C THR A 43 -6.37 41.03 36.46
N SER A 44 -7.03 41.74 35.54
CA SER A 44 -8.10 42.69 35.90
C SER A 44 -9.00 43.08 34.72
N ASN A 45 -10.24 43.40 35.09
CA ASN A 45 -11.48 43.61 34.34
C ASN A 45 -11.44 44.54 33.11
N HIS A 46 -12.28 44.22 32.12
CA HIS A 46 -13.26 45.18 31.59
C HIS A 46 -14.45 44.47 30.91
N GLU A 47 -15.64 44.77 31.42
CA GLU A 47 -16.97 44.67 30.77
C GLU A 47 -16.92 45.45 29.42
N GLU A 48 -17.68 45.17 28.35
CA GLU A 48 -19.10 44.87 28.25
C GLU A 48 -19.46 44.62 26.75
N SER A 49 -20.65 44.07 26.50
CA SER A 49 -21.47 44.17 25.26
C SER A 49 -21.67 42.91 24.40
N SER A 50 -22.78 42.25 24.76
CA SER A 50 -23.75 41.45 24.00
C SER A 50 -23.51 41.16 22.50
N THR A 51 -23.47 39.87 22.19
CA THR A 51 -24.39 39.26 21.21
C THR A 51 -24.63 37.81 21.61
N ASP A 52 -25.91 37.46 21.81
CA ASP A 52 -26.39 36.12 22.12
C ASP A 52 -26.00 35.13 21.00
N ALA A 53 -25.00 34.30 21.29
CA ALA A 53 -24.76 33.06 20.60
C ALA A 53 -24.39 32.01 21.66
N SER A 54 -25.40 31.30 22.15
CA SER A 54 -25.32 29.95 22.71
C SER A 54 -23.92 29.54 23.19
N SER A 55 -23.63 29.80 24.46
CA SER A 55 -22.40 29.35 25.14
C SER A 55 -22.41 27.83 25.31
N LEU A 56 -22.27 27.10 24.21
CA LEU A 56 -21.80 25.73 24.23
C LEU A 56 -20.32 25.82 24.61
N GLY A 57 -20.04 25.64 25.89
CA GLY A 57 -18.68 25.71 26.44
C GLY A 57 -17.76 24.74 25.71
N ALA A 58 -16.49 25.14 25.57
CA ALA A 58 -15.47 24.24 25.06
C ALA A 58 -15.35 23.02 25.98
N ILE A 59 -15.25 21.84 25.39
CA ILE A 59 -15.13 20.57 26.09
C ILE A 59 -13.66 20.14 26.03
N GLU A 60 -13.15 19.64 27.14
CA GLU A 60 -11.82 19.05 27.19
C GLU A 60 -11.85 17.68 26.52
N TYR A 61 -11.06 17.53 25.45
CA TYR A 61 -11.01 16.31 24.66
C TYR A 61 -9.54 15.93 24.38
N ARG A 62 -9.10 14.82 24.98
CA ARG A 62 -7.72 14.30 24.87
C ARG A 62 -6.64 15.40 25.02
N GLY A 63 -6.87 16.36 25.90
CA GLY A 63 -5.97 17.49 26.19
C GLY A 63 -6.11 18.71 25.27
N ASP A 64 -6.97 18.67 24.24
CA ASP A 64 -7.31 19.84 23.42
C ASP A 64 -8.69 20.36 23.83
N MET A 65 -8.83 21.66 24.03
CA MET A 65 -10.13 22.31 24.27
C MET A 65 -10.80 22.58 22.93
N VAL A 66 -11.95 21.94 22.67
CA VAL A 66 -12.66 22.07 21.40
C VAL A 66 -14.12 22.47 21.63
N LYS A 67 -14.65 23.32 20.76
CA LYS A 67 -16.09 23.61 20.76
C LYS A 67 -16.84 22.43 20.16
N PRO A 68 -18.03 22.08 20.68
CA PRO A 68 -18.84 21.02 20.11
C PRO A 68 -19.32 21.37 18.71
N LEU A 69 -19.66 20.35 17.93
CA LEU A 69 -20.09 20.47 16.53
C LEU A 69 -21.31 21.40 16.38
N ALA A 70 -22.24 21.35 17.34
CA ALA A 70 -23.43 22.19 17.35
C ALA A 70 -23.14 23.70 17.40
N SER A 71 -21.95 24.11 17.86
CA SER A 71 -21.53 25.52 17.83
C SER A 71 -21.32 26.07 16.41
N PHE A 72 -21.20 25.20 15.41
CA PHE A 72 -20.93 25.58 14.03
C PHE A 72 -22.17 25.55 13.13
N GLY A 73 -23.30 25.04 13.63
CA GLY A 73 -24.57 24.98 12.92
C GLY A 73 -25.38 23.72 13.22
N GLU A 74 -26.53 23.62 12.56
CA GLU A 74 -27.39 22.43 12.60
C GLU A 74 -27.15 21.53 11.38
N PHE A 75 -27.42 20.24 11.55
CA PHE A 75 -27.16 19.21 10.54
C PHE A 75 -28.38 18.35 10.34
N ASP A 76 -28.81 18.20 9.09
CA ASP A 76 -29.89 17.27 8.72
C ASP A 76 -29.32 15.90 8.37
N ILE A 77 -29.70 14.88 9.15
CA ILE A 77 -29.29 13.49 8.97
C ILE A 77 -30.52 12.65 8.69
N LYS A 78 -30.52 12.00 7.52
CA LYS A 78 -31.60 11.13 7.09
C LYS A 78 -31.89 10.00 8.11
N PRO A 79 -33.16 9.62 8.33
CA PRO A 79 -33.53 8.59 9.29
C PRO A 79 -32.85 7.24 9.06
N GLU A 80 -32.62 6.86 7.80
CA GLU A 80 -31.99 5.61 7.41
C GLU A 80 -30.51 5.54 7.87
N VAL A 81 -29.84 6.69 7.95
CA VAL A 81 -28.45 6.81 8.40
C VAL A 81 -28.38 6.83 9.93
N SER A 82 -29.35 7.46 10.58
CA SER A 82 -29.41 7.59 12.04
C SER A 82 -29.45 6.25 12.77
N ASN A 83 -29.99 5.21 12.14
CA ASN A 83 -30.20 3.88 12.71
C ASN A 83 -29.08 2.87 12.37
N LEU A 84 -28.00 3.30 11.71
CA LEU A 84 -26.94 2.38 11.31
C LEU A 84 -26.11 1.89 12.50
N ILE A 85 -26.16 0.57 12.72
CA ILE A 85 -25.56 -0.12 13.88
C ILE A 85 -24.04 0.01 13.97
N TRP A 86 -23.35 0.17 12.85
CA TRP A 86 -21.88 0.22 12.82
C TRP A 86 -21.30 1.58 13.20
N ILE A 87 -22.11 2.64 13.26
CA ILE A 87 -21.66 4.00 13.55
C ILE A 87 -21.04 4.11 14.96
N LYS A 88 -21.49 3.27 15.89
CA LYS A 88 -20.94 3.17 17.25
C LYS A 88 -20.31 1.80 17.50
N ASP A 89 -19.73 1.19 16.46
CA ASP A 89 -19.05 -0.09 16.64
C ASP A 89 -17.81 0.05 17.54
N HIS A 90 -17.37 -1.09 18.05
CA HIS A 90 -16.20 -1.23 18.91
C HIS A 90 -14.87 -0.77 18.27
N THR A 91 -14.84 -0.43 16.97
CA THR A 91 -13.63 0.02 16.27
C THR A 91 -13.40 1.53 16.36
N SER A 92 -14.41 2.28 16.80
CA SER A 92 -14.32 3.74 16.99
C SER A 92 -13.32 4.10 18.11
N GLY A 93 -13.28 3.28 19.16
CA GLY A 93 -12.50 3.54 20.37
C GLY A 93 -13.09 4.68 21.20
N GLU A 94 -12.27 5.30 22.05
CA GLU A 94 -12.64 6.52 22.78
C GLU A 94 -12.51 7.72 21.84
N THR A 95 -13.62 8.30 21.39
CA THR A 95 -13.64 9.44 20.47
C THR A 95 -14.37 10.64 21.06
N HIS A 96 -14.30 11.80 20.41
CA HIS A 96 -15.15 12.94 20.78
C HIS A 96 -16.65 12.57 20.63
N ASP A 97 -17.51 13.12 21.49
CA ASP A 97 -18.95 12.80 21.55
C ASP A 97 -19.71 13.12 20.25
N ASP A 98 -19.20 14.07 19.47
CA ASP A 98 -19.73 14.45 18.15
C ASP A 98 -19.24 13.57 16.99
N MET A 99 -18.27 12.66 17.19
CA MET A 99 -17.79 11.77 16.12
C MET A 99 -18.88 10.88 15.52
N PRO A 100 -19.84 10.31 16.29
CA PRO A 100 -20.98 9.61 15.70
C PRO A 100 -21.79 10.46 14.72
N THR A 101 -21.92 11.77 14.97
CA THR A 101 -22.59 12.70 14.05
C THR A 101 -21.75 12.91 12.79
N ILE A 102 -20.43 13.05 12.92
CA ILE A 102 -19.50 13.12 11.78
C ILE A 102 -19.56 11.84 10.93
N ALA A 103 -19.61 10.66 11.55
CA ALA A 103 -19.75 9.39 10.87
C ALA A 103 -21.07 9.27 10.08
N LYS A 104 -22.18 9.73 10.67
CA LYS A 104 -23.48 9.84 9.98
C LYS A 104 -23.39 10.77 8.77
N LEU A 105 -22.75 11.93 8.92
CA LEU A 105 -22.55 12.87 7.81
C LEU A 105 -21.73 12.23 6.69
N TYR A 106 -20.61 11.57 6.99
CA TYR A 106 -19.81 10.86 5.98
C TYR A 106 -20.59 9.76 5.26
N ARG A 107 -21.47 9.05 5.98
CA ARG A 107 -22.31 8.02 5.38
C ARG A 107 -23.34 8.59 4.41
N GLN A 108 -23.88 9.77 4.73
CA GLN A 108 -24.83 10.47 3.85
C GLN A 108 -24.12 11.10 2.64
N ASN A 109 -22.97 11.71 2.87
CA ASN A 109 -22.10 12.27 1.86
C ASN A 109 -20.65 12.25 2.34
N LEU A 110 -19.75 11.64 1.56
CA LEU A 110 -18.32 11.58 1.91
C LEU A 110 -17.68 12.98 2.00
N GLU A 111 -18.29 13.99 1.40
CA GLU A 111 -17.92 15.38 1.63
C GLU A 111 -18.76 16.00 2.77
N LEU A 112 -18.07 16.44 3.81
CA LEU A 112 -18.70 17.09 4.96
C LEU A 112 -19.16 18.52 4.65
N PRO A 113 -20.28 18.97 5.28
CA PRO A 113 -20.66 20.38 5.29
C PRO A 113 -19.54 21.27 5.87
N ALA A 114 -19.50 22.55 5.46
CA ALA A 114 -18.49 23.51 5.90
C ALA A 114 -18.40 23.62 7.43
N ALA A 115 -19.54 23.63 8.13
CA ALA A 115 -19.60 23.67 9.59
C ALA A 115 -18.90 22.47 10.25
N ALA A 116 -19.11 21.26 9.73
CA ALA A 116 -18.42 20.06 10.22
C ALA A 116 -16.92 20.09 9.91
N LYS A 117 -16.52 20.59 8.73
CA LYS A 117 -15.10 20.81 8.39
C LYS A 117 -14.44 21.80 9.37
N LEU A 118 -15.13 22.87 9.76
CA LEU A 118 -14.63 23.84 10.75
C LEU A 118 -14.48 23.21 12.13
N PHE A 119 -15.45 22.40 12.57
CA PHE A 119 -15.35 21.67 13.83
C PHE A 119 -14.11 20.76 13.87
N LEU A 120 -13.87 19.99 12.80
CA LEU A 120 -12.73 19.08 12.73
C LEU A 120 -11.39 19.82 12.66
N ALA A 121 -11.34 20.99 12.01
CA ALA A 121 -10.13 21.80 11.89
C ALA A 121 -9.61 22.35 13.24
N GLN A 122 -10.39 22.26 14.32
CA GLN A 122 -9.98 22.70 15.65
C GLN A 122 -8.82 21.87 16.22
N SER A 123 -8.71 20.58 15.88
CA SER A 123 -7.63 19.72 16.39
C SER A 123 -7.22 18.65 15.36
N PRO A 124 -5.91 18.39 15.19
CA PRO A 124 -5.43 17.26 14.40
C PRO A 124 -6.01 15.91 14.84
N LYS A 125 -6.31 15.74 16.14
CA LYS A 125 -6.90 14.50 16.67
C LYS A 125 -8.32 14.29 16.16
N LEU A 126 -9.15 15.35 16.13
CA LEU A 126 -10.50 15.30 15.55
C LEU A 126 -10.45 14.96 14.07
N MET A 127 -9.51 15.55 13.32
CA MET A 127 -9.30 15.21 11.92
C MET A 127 -8.92 13.74 11.72
N GLU A 128 -8.06 13.18 12.58
CA GLU A 128 -7.67 11.77 12.53
C GLU A 128 -8.85 10.83 12.82
N GLU A 129 -9.66 11.14 13.85
CA GLU A 129 -10.87 10.39 14.16
C GLU A 129 -11.87 10.42 13.01
N ALA A 130 -12.14 11.61 12.47
CA ALA A 130 -13.04 11.79 11.34
C ALA A 130 -12.56 11.04 10.09
N ASN A 131 -11.24 10.99 9.84
CA ASN A 131 -10.70 10.21 8.72
C ASN A 131 -10.99 8.71 8.90
N TRP A 132 -10.96 8.19 10.12
CA TRP A 132 -11.35 6.81 10.41
C TRP A 132 -12.85 6.57 10.24
N GLU A 133 -13.69 7.52 10.69
CA GLU A 133 -15.13 7.47 10.44
C GLU A 133 -15.48 7.49 8.94
N LYS A 134 -14.76 8.31 8.16
CA LYS A 134 -14.85 8.30 6.69
C LYS A 134 -14.48 6.94 6.09
N ARG A 135 -13.38 6.32 6.55
CA ARG A 135 -12.98 4.98 6.10
C ARG A 135 -14.05 3.94 6.41
N LYS A 136 -14.62 3.96 7.62
CA LYS A 136 -15.75 3.08 7.97
C LYS A 136 -16.95 3.31 7.05
N ALA A 137 -17.32 4.57 6.80
CA ALA A 137 -18.41 4.89 5.89
C ALA A 137 -18.18 4.34 4.48
N ILE A 138 -16.96 4.44 3.94
CA ILE A 138 -16.57 3.84 2.64
C ILE A 138 -16.64 2.31 2.71
N PHE A 139 -16.09 1.71 3.76
CA PHE A 139 -16.07 0.26 3.93
C PHE A 139 -17.48 -0.34 3.96
N TYR A 140 -18.35 0.18 4.83
CA TYR A 140 -19.73 -0.29 4.98
C TYR A 140 -20.64 0.13 3.82
N ALA A 141 -20.21 1.07 2.96
CA ALA A 141 -20.87 1.32 1.67
C ALA A 141 -20.59 0.23 0.63
N ASN A 142 -19.37 -0.33 0.66
CA ASN A 142 -18.88 -1.25 -0.37
C ASN A 142 -18.95 -2.73 0.03
N CYS A 143 -19.39 -3.02 1.26
CA CYS A 143 -19.53 -4.38 1.81
C CYS A 143 -20.99 -4.64 2.21
N PRO A 144 -21.42 -5.91 2.35
CA PRO A 144 -22.73 -6.24 2.92
C PRO A 144 -22.77 -5.76 4.38
N GLY A 145 -23.25 -4.54 4.61
CA GLY A 145 -22.96 -3.75 5.81
C GLY A 145 -23.29 -4.44 7.14
N GLU A 146 -24.47 -5.06 7.25
CA GLU A 146 -24.89 -5.78 8.46
C GLU A 146 -24.07 -7.05 8.71
N TYR A 147 -23.79 -7.82 7.65
CA TYR A 147 -23.02 -9.06 7.76
C TYR A 147 -21.54 -8.81 8.04
N ALA A 148 -20.97 -7.79 7.39
CA ALA A 148 -19.61 -7.34 7.66
C ALA A 148 -19.50 -6.87 9.12
N PHE A 149 -20.47 -6.07 9.62
CA PHE A 149 -20.50 -5.65 11.01
C PHE A 149 -20.56 -6.84 11.98
N GLU A 150 -21.42 -7.83 11.74
CA GLU A 150 -21.56 -9.01 12.61
C GLU A 150 -20.26 -9.85 12.71
N ILE A 151 -19.46 -9.86 11.66
CA ILE A 151 -18.18 -10.57 11.63
C ILE A 151 -17.09 -9.75 12.29
N LEU A 152 -17.00 -8.46 11.96
CA LEU A 152 -16.01 -7.57 12.55
C LEU A 152 -16.24 -7.41 14.06
N SER A 153 -17.49 -7.41 14.54
CA SER A 153 -17.82 -7.32 15.97
C SER A 153 -17.34 -8.52 16.79
N LYS A 154 -16.90 -9.61 16.15
CA LYS A 154 -16.34 -10.80 16.81
C LYS A 154 -14.80 -10.78 16.86
N MET A 155 -14.17 -9.75 16.28
CA MET A 155 -12.71 -9.57 16.28
C MET A 155 -12.27 -8.63 17.40
N SER A 156 -10.95 -8.55 17.63
CA SER A 156 -10.42 -7.40 18.35
C SER A 156 -10.57 -6.11 17.52
N PRO A 157 -10.69 -4.93 18.16
CA PRO A 157 -10.79 -3.65 17.46
C PRO A 157 -9.67 -3.42 16.44
N SER A 158 -8.43 -3.77 16.79
CA SER A 158 -7.26 -3.58 15.92
C SER A 158 -7.29 -4.48 14.69
N GLU A 159 -7.74 -5.73 14.82
CA GLU A 159 -7.93 -6.64 13.69
C GLU A 159 -9.04 -6.17 12.75
N ALA A 160 -10.18 -5.74 13.30
CA ALA A 160 -11.27 -5.18 12.51
C ALA A 160 -10.81 -3.92 11.75
N LEU A 161 -10.05 -3.03 12.40
CA LEU A 161 -9.47 -1.84 11.78
C LEU A 161 -8.45 -2.19 10.69
N ARG A 162 -7.67 -3.27 10.83
CA ARG A 162 -6.79 -3.77 9.74
C ARG A 162 -7.59 -4.21 8.53
N VAL A 163 -8.73 -4.91 8.74
CA VAL A 163 -9.62 -5.32 7.65
C VAL A 163 -10.19 -4.11 6.93
N ILE A 164 -10.69 -3.11 7.68
CA ILE A 164 -11.22 -1.86 7.13
C ILE A 164 -10.13 -1.12 6.36
N ALA A 165 -8.97 -0.89 6.98
CA ALA A 165 -7.83 -0.25 6.34
C ALA A 165 -7.42 -0.93 5.05
N LYS A 166 -7.30 -2.26 5.05
CA LYS A 166 -6.98 -3.04 3.84
C LYS A 166 -7.99 -2.80 2.72
N LYS A 167 -9.29 -2.80 3.06
CA LYS A 167 -10.39 -2.67 2.11
C LYS A 167 -10.59 -1.25 1.60
N THR A 168 -10.17 -0.25 2.36
CA THR A 168 -10.26 1.16 1.97
C THR A 168 -8.94 1.76 1.51
N ALA A 169 -7.83 1.03 1.61
CA ALA A 169 -6.48 1.48 1.26
C ALA A 169 -6.44 2.16 -0.12
N ARG A 170 -7.10 1.54 -1.12
CA ARG A 170 -7.17 2.07 -2.48
C ARG A 170 -7.91 3.39 -2.61
N HIS A 171 -8.98 3.58 -1.83
CA HIS A 171 -9.72 4.85 -1.80
C HIS A 171 -8.90 5.98 -1.17
N GLU A 172 -7.97 5.63 -0.29
CA GLU A 172 -7.15 6.58 0.46
C GLU A 172 -5.77 6.81 -0.16
N HIS A 173 -5.50 6.15 -1.30
CA HIS A 173 -4.20 6.12 -1.98
C HIS A 173 -3.07 5.66 -1.07
N GLU A 174 -3.36 4.62 -0.29
CA GLU A 174 -2.43 4.01 0.65
C GLU A 174 -2.12 2.56 0.29
N VAL A 175 -0.91 2.13 0.62
CA VAL A 175 -0.49 0.72 0.68
C VAL A 175 -0.26 0.36 2.14
N VAL A 176 -0.85 -0.74 2.60
CA VAL A 176 -0.71 -1.23 3.98
C VAL A 176 0.33 -2.34 4.01
N LEU A 177 1.43 -2.09 4.71
CA LEU A 177 2.51 -3.05 4.89
C LEU A 177 2.23 -3.93 6.11
N GLU A 178 1.99 -5.22 5.88
CA GLU A 178 1.88 -6.22 6.94
C GLU A 178 3.30 -6.72 7.31
N PRO A 179 3.73 -6.67 8.57
CA PRO A 179 5.05 -7.17 8.97
C PRO A 179 5.12 -8.70 8.79
N LEU A 180 6.22 -9.20 8.22
CA LEU A 180 6.41 -10.65 8.02
C LEU A 180 6.77 -11.40 9.31
N GLU A 181 7.26 -10.68 10.33
CA GLU A 181 7.60 -11.23 11.64
C GLU A 181 7.05 -10.32 12.75
N ALA A 182 6.64 -10.92 13.87
CA ALA A 182 6.12 -10.19 15.02
C ALA A 182 7.20 -9.36 15.75
N GLY A 183 6.78 -8.32 16.48
CA GLY A 183 7.64 -7.62 17.43
C GLY A 183 8.62 -6.60 16.84
N LYS A 184 8.37 -6.06 15.64
CA LYS A 184 9.22 -5.03 15.04
C LYS A 184 8.95 -3.65 15.64
N ASP A 185 10.02 -2.90 15.89
CA ASP A 185 9.92 -1.47 16.20
C ASP A 185 9.38 -0.73 14.97
N HIS A 186 8.09 -0.39 15.03
CA HIS A 186 7.38 0.24 13.93
C HIS A 186 7.89 1.66 13.65
N LEU A 187 8.30 2.42 14.68
CA LEU A 187 8.79 3.79 14.48
C LEU A 187 10.15 3.81 13.78
N LYS A 188 11.06 2.96 14.24
CA LYS A 188 12.35 2.77 13.55
C LYS A 188 12.15 2.29 12.12
N SER A 189 11.20 1.37 11.91
CA SER A 189 10.87 0.86 10.57
C SER A 189 10.36 1.95 9.64
N VAL A 190 9.52 2.88 10.11
CA VAL A 190 9.05 4.02 9.32
C VAL A 190 10.19 4.93 8.87
N CYS A 191 11.12 5.26 9.76
CA CYS A 191 12.30 6.06 9.40
C CYS A 191 13.15 5.37 8.33
N LEU A 192 13.41 4.07 8.49
CA LEU A 192 14.17 3.28 7.53
C LEU A 192 13.48 3.19 6.16
N LEU A 193 12.17 2.97 6.15
CA LEU A 193 11.38 2.92 4.91
C LEU A 193 11.37 4.27 4.19
N ASN A 194 11.20 5.39 4.90
CA ASN A 194 11.24 6.72 4.28
C ASN A 194 12.61 7.05 3.68
N ASN A 195 13.71 6.67 4.36
CA ASN A 195 15.06 6.80 3.81
C ASN A 195 15.25 5.92 2.58
N GLU A 196 14.72 4.70 2.61
CA GLU A 196 14.78 3.77 1.49
C GLU A 196 13.96 4.25 0.29
N ILE A 197 12.77 4.82 0.50
CA ILE A 197 11.96 5.44 -0.55
C ILE A 197 12.79 6.49 -1.32
N GLN A 198 13.54 7.34 -0.60
CA GLN A 198 14.42 8.33 -1.23
C GLN A 198 15.58 7.68 -2.01
N ALA A 199 16.20 6.65 -1.45
CA ALA A 199 17.25 5.91 -2.14
C ALA A 199 16.74 5.20 -3.42
N MET A 200 15.54 4.62 -3.34
CA MET A 200 14.85 4.00 -4.47
C MET A 200 14.56 5.02 -5.57
N CYS A 201 14.06 6.23 -5.23
CA CYS A 201 13.88 7.32 -6.19
C CYS A 201 15.16 7.61 -6.98
N ASN A 202 16.30 7.73 -6.28
CA ASN A 202 17.59 8.02 -6.93
C ASN A 202 18.04 6.89 -7.86
N ARG A 203 17.90 5.63 -7.44
CA ARG A 203 18.25 4.47 -8.28
C ARG A 203 17.34 4.38 -9.51
N ILE A 204 16.04 4.64 -9.34
CA ILE A 204 15.08 4.60 -10.44
C ILE A 204 15.37 5.71 -11.46
N ARG A 205 15.67 6.94 -11.00
CA ARG A 205 16.11 8.03 -11.88
C ARG A 205 17.33 7.61 -12.74
N GLY A 206 18.30 6.91 -12.15
CA GLY A 206 19.43 6.37 -12.91
C GLY A 206 19.04 5.34 -13.97
N ASN A 207 18.03 4.51 -13.69
CA ASN A 207 17.55 3.47 -14.60
C ASN A 207 16.64 3.98 -15.72
N ILE A 208 15.98 5.12 -15.53
CA ILE A 208 15.05 5.71 -16.51
C ILE A 208 15.73 5.97 -17.85
N SER A 209 16.94 6.53 -17.85
CA SER A 209 17.70 6.80 -19.08
C SER A 209 17.95 5.51 -19.87
N GLN A 210 18.35 4.44 -19.20
CA GLN A 210 18.59 3.13 -19.85
C GLN A 210 17.30 2.54 -20.46
N LYS A 211 16.16 2.68 -19.77
CA LYS A 211 14.85 2.23 -20.27
C LYS A 211 14.40 3.07 -21.47
N LYS A 212 14.58 4.39 -21.41
CA LYS A 212 14.32 5.32 -22.51
C LYS A 212 15.17 5.00 -23.75
N ASP A 213 16.46 4.76 -23.57
CA ASP A 213 17.36 4.38 -24.66
C ASP A 213 16.97 3.04 -25.30
N SER A 214 16.50 2.09 -24.48
CA SER A 214 16.02 0.80 -24.99
C SER A 214 14.74 0.96 -25.80
N PHE A 215 13.80 1.79 -25.33
CA PHE A 215 12.61 2.18 -26.10
C PHE A 215 12.99 2.81 -27.46
N HIS A 216 13.85 3.84 -27.47
CA HIS A 216 14.28 4.49 -28.71
C HIS A 216 15.02 3.55 -29.66
N ARG A 217 15.83 2.61 -29.15
CA ARG A 217 16.47 1.58 -30.00
C ARG A 217 15.45 0.66 -30.66
N SER A 218 14.41 0.25 -29.94
CA SER A 218 13.32 -0.55 -30.52
C SER A 218 12.36 0.22 -31.42
N GLN A 219 12.37 1.55 -31.34
CA GLN A 219 11.55 2.41 -32.21
C GLN A 219 12.10 2.48 -33.65
N LYS A 220 13.43 2.55 -33.80
CA LYS A 220 14.11 2.71 -35.10
C LYS A 220 13.74 1.66 -36.17
N PRO A 221 13.63 0.35 -35.86
CA PRO A 221 13.21 -0.64 -36.86
C PRO A 221 11.76 -0.44 -37.29
N VAL A 222 10.87 -0.11 -36.35
CA VAL A 222 9.43 0.09 -36.59
C VAL A 222 9.16 1.33 -37.44
N GLU A 223 9.99 2.38 -37.31
CA GLU A 223 9.90 3.60 -38.13
C GLU A 223 10.05 3.35 -39.64
N LYS A 224 10.59 2.19 -40.05
CA LYS A 224 10.69 1.81 -41.46
C LYS A 224 9.34 1.45 -42.08
N TYR A 225 8.32 1.13 -41.28
CA TYR A 225 7.00 0.68 -41.73
C TYR A 225 5.94 1.79 -41.71
N MET A 226 6.34 3.06 -41.76
CA MET A 226 5.44 4.23 -41.71
C MET A 226 4.51 4.39 -42.93
N SER A 227 4.69 3.57 -43.97
CA SER A 227 3.84 3.58 -45.16
C SER A 227 3.66 2.16 -45.68
N PHE A 228 2.52 1.89 -46.31
CA PHE A 228 2.33 0.67 -47.07
C PHE A 228 3.29 0.68 -48.27
N GLY A 229 4.13 -0.34 -48.39
CA GLY A 229 5.06 -0.46 -49.51
C GLY A 229 4.34 -0.59 -50.85
N ALA A 230 4.99 -0.15 -51.93
CA ALA A 230 4.53 -0.43 -53.28
C ALA A 230 4.60 -1.94 -53.56
N ILE A 231 3.63 -2.46 -54.32
CA ILE A 231 3.65 -3.87 -54.73
C ILE A 231 4.63 -3.99 -55.90
N ASP A 232 5.92 -4.13 -55.58
CA ASP A 232 6.98 -4.26 -56.58
C ASP A 232 6.99 -5.66 -57.22
N ARG A 233 6.51 -6.67 -56.48
CA ARG A 233 6.27 -8.04 -56.95
C ARG A 233 5.29 -8.75 -56.04
N VAL A 234 4.62 -9.78 -56.56
CA VAL A 234 3.85 -10.72 -55.74
C VAL A 234 4.82 -11.55 -54.90
N LEU A 235 4.74 -11.40 -53.57
CA LEU A 235 5.52 -12.19 -52.62
C LEU A 235 4.93 -13.60 -52.51
N LYS A 236 5.79 -14.60 -52.30
CA LYS A 236 5.34 -15.94 -51.91
C LYS A 236 4.87 -15.96 -50.46
N GLN A 237 4.03 -16.94 -50.11
CA GLN A 237 3.45 -17.06 -48.77
C GLN A 237 4.52 -17.15 -47.66
N ASP A 238 5.56 -17.93 -47.90
CA ASP A 238 6.74 -18.10 -47.05
C ASP A 238 7.53 -16.80 -46.84
N GLU A 239 7.60 -15.92 -47.85
CA GLU A 239 8.20 -14.58 -47.70
C GLU A 239 7.29 -13.65 -46.88
N ILE A 240 5.97 -13.77 -47.05
CA ILE A 240 4.98 -12.99 -46.28
C ILE A 240 5.07 -13.39 -44.80
N GLU A 241 5.12 -14.68 -44.51
CA GLU A 241 5.25 -15.21 -43.14
C GLU A 241 6.54 -14.72 -42.48
N SER A 242 7.70 -14.90 -43.11
CA SER A 242 8.98 -14.45 -42.56
C SER A 242 9.04 -12.94 -42.29
N LYS A 243 8.51 -12.12 -43.21
CA LYS A 243 8.43 -10.66 -43.00
C LYS A 243 7.44 -10.30 -41.89
N SER A 244 6.32 -11.00 -41.79
CA SER A 244 5.32 -10.79 -40.74
C SER A 244 5.88 -11.17 -39.37
N GLU A 245 6.63 -12.26 -39.26
CA GLU A 245 7.31 -12.66 -38.02
C GLU A 245 8.32 -11.60 -37.56
N THR A 246 9.09 -11.03 -38.50
CA THR A 246 10.04 -9.95 -38.19
C THR A 246 9.30 -8.72 -37.66
N TRP A 247 8.24 -8.28 -38.34
CA TRP A 247 7.39 -7.19 -37.89
C TRP A 247 6.81 -7.47 -36.49
N SER A 248 6.26 -8.67 -36.28
CA SER A 248 5.70 -9.09 -35.00
C SER A 248 6.74 -9.03 -33.88
N ALA A 249 7.96 -9.51 -34.10
CA ALA A 249 9.03 -9.42 -33.11
C ALA A 249 9.42 -7.96 -32.80
N GLU A 250 9.55 -7.12 -33.84
CA GLU A 250 9.92 -5.71 -33.70
C GLU A 250 8.85 -4.89 -32.97
N ILE A 251 7.57 -5.06 -33.33
CA ILE A 251 6.47 -4.32 -32.69
C ILE A 251 6.25 -4.77 -31.25
N LEU A 252 6.37 -6.08 -30.96
CA LEU A 252 6.28 -6.61 -29.59
C LEU A 252 7.43 -6.09 -28.71
N ALA A 253 8.64 -6.01 -29.25
CA ALA A 253 9.78 -5.43 -28.53
C ALA A 253 9.57 -3.94 -28.22
N LEU A 254 9.05 -3.17 -29.19
CA LEU A 254 8.73 -1.75 -28.99
C LEU A 254 7.65 -1.56 -27.92
N GLN A 255 6.55 -2.32 -28.01
CA GLN A 255 5.46 -2.27 -27.03
C GLN A 255 5.98 -2.59 -25.62
N LYS A 256 6.68 -3.72 -25.46
CA LYS A 256 7.26 -4.12 -24.17
C LYS A 256 8.20 -3.05 -23.60
N ASN A 257 9.08 -2.46 -24.42
CA ASN A 257 10.00 -1.42 -23.94
C ASN A 257 9.27 -0.11 -23.57
N MET A 258 8.21 0.25 -24.30
CA MET A 258 7.35 1.38 -23.96
C MET A 258 6.62 1.13 -22.64
N GLU A 259 6.15 -0.09 -22.42
CA GLU A 259 5.48 -0.48 -21.18
C GLU A 259 6.43 -0.42 -19.98
N ASP A 260 7.59 -1.07 -20.10
CA ASP A 260 8.66 -1.04 -19.10
C ASP A 260 9.07 0.40 -18.76
N TYR A 261 9.26 1.26 -19.76
CA TYR A 261 9.64 2.65 -19.56
C TYR A 261 8.56 3.44 -18.84
N THR A 262 7.31 3.32 -19.28
CA THR A 262 6.17 4.02 -18.69
C THR A 262 5.90 3.55 -17.26
N GLU A 263 6.04 2.25 -16.98
CA GLU A 263 5.88 1.68 -15.63
C GLU A 263 6.91 2.25 -14.66
N VAL A 264 8.17 2.39 -15.09
CA VAL A 264 9.24 2.95 -14.25
C VAL A 264 9.01 4.44 -14.00
N GLU A 265 8.56 5.21 -14.98
CA GLU A 265 8.22 6.63 -14.79
C GLU A 265 7.02 6.84 -13.87
N LEU A 266 5.96 6.04 -14.04
CA LEU A 266 4.81 6.05 -13.16
C LEU A 266 5.20 5.71 -11.72
N PHE A 267 6.00 4.66 -11.55
CA PHE A 267 6.48 4.25 -10.23
C PHE A 267 7.35 5.34 -9.60
N LEU A 268 8.22 6.01 -10.36
CA LEU A 268 9.00 7.13 -9.84
C LEU A 268 8.09 8.28 -9.36
N PHE A 269 7.09 8.65 -10.16
CA PHE A 269 6.13 9.69 -9.77
C PHE A 269 5.44 9.33 -8.44
N GLN A 270 4.88 8.13 -8.33
CA GLN A 270 4.20 7.70 -7.11
C GLN A 270 5.17 7.66 -5.91
N LEU A 271 6.37 7.13 -6.13
CA LEU A 271 7.38 7.00 -5.08
C LEU A 271 7.88 8.36 -4.60
N SER A 272 8.05 9.35 -5.49
CA SER A 272 8.49 10.70 -5.11
C SER A 272 7.47 11.47 -4.28
N HIS A 273 6.19 11.10 -4.38
CA HIS A 273 5.10 11.65 -3.57
C HIS A 273 4.70 10.70 -2.43
N SER A 274 5.49 9.65 -2.19
CA SER A 274 5.15 8.66 -1.17
C SER A 274 5.75 8.98 0.19
N LYS A 275 5.00 8.66 1.26
CA LYS A 275 5.48 8.77 2.65
C LYS A 275 4.95 7.61 3.47
N ALA A 276 5.87 6.92 4.15
CA ALA A 276 5.54 5.90 5.13
C ALA A 276 5.16 6.56 6.47
N ARG A 277 4.12 6.05 7.12
CA ARG A 277 3.69 6.41 8.48
C ARG A 277 3.30 5.16 9.26
N TYR A 278 3.49 5.18 10.57
CA TYR A 278 2.90 4.17 11.44
C TYR A 278 1.46 4.56 11.75
N GLU A 279 0.55 3.59 11.69
CA GLU A 279 -0.85 3.74 12.08
C GLU A 279 -1.07 2.98 13.38
N PRO A 280 -1.18 3.68 14.52
CA PRO A 280 -1.33 3.04 15.83
C PRO A 280 -2.60 2.19 15.93
N ARG A 281 -3.70 2.59 15.29
CA ARG A 281 -4.99 1.87 15.37
C ARG A 281 -4.95 0.49 14.72
N THR A 282 -4.19 0.36 13.64
CA THR A 282 -4.01 -0.92 12.93
C THR A 282 -2.72 -1.63 13.32
N ALA A 283 -1.84 -0.98 14.08
CA ALA A 283 -0.47 -1.41 14.33
C ALA A 283 0.25 -1.84 13.04
N SER A 284 0.07 -1.07 11.97
CA SER A 284 0.62 -1.35 10.63
C SER A 284 1.31 -0.11 10.07
N ILE A 285 2.18 -0.31 9.06
CA ILE A 285 2.80 0.81 8.36
C ILE A 285 2.00 1.09 7.10
N HIS A 286 1.63 2.35 6.89
CA HIS A 286 0.88 2.80 5.73
C HIS A 286 1.80 3.67 4.87
N ILE A 287 1.84 3.41 3.57
CA ILE A 287 2.53 4.26 2.60
C ILE A 287 1.48 4.97 1.78
N LYS A 288 1.34 6.27 2.01
CA LYS A 288 0.45 7.13 1.21
C LYS A 288 1.21 7.64 0.00
N THR A 289 0.56 7.73 -1.16
CA THR A 289 1.13 8.27 -2.41
C THR A 289 0.10 9.13 -3.15
N GLU A 290 0.55 9.83 -4.19
CA GLU A 290 -0.29 10.57 -5.11
C GLU A 290 -0.50 9.80 -6.41
N LEU A 291 -1.68 9.96 -6.99
CA LEU A 291 -2.04 9.37 -8.27
C LEU A 291 -1.90 10.41 -9.38
N ILE A 292 -1.45 9.97 -10.55
CA ILE A 292 -1.45 10.84 -11.71
C ILE A 292 -2.89 11.02 -12.18
N SER A 293 -3.31 12.29 -12.29
CA SER A 293 -4.71 12.67 -12.57
C SER A 293 -4.82 13.74 -13.66
N ASP A 294 -3.70 14.28 -14.13
CA ASP A 294 -3.67 15.25 -15.22
C ASP A 294 -3.85 14.54 -16.57
N VAL A 295 -5.05 14.66 -17.14
CA VAL A 295 -5.42 14.06 -18.42
C VAL A 295 -4.58 14.59 -19.58
N GLU A 296 -4.02 15.80 -19.46
CA GLU A 296 -3.18 16.39 -20.49
C GLU A 296 -1.75 15.84 -20.44
N SER A 297 -1.31 15.33 -19.30
CA SER A 297 0.00 14.71 -19.11
C SER A 297 0.23 13.52 -20.05
N ASP A 298 1.34 13.55 -20.77
CA ASP A 298 1.77 12.43 -21.62
C ASP A 298 2.01 11.15 -20.81
N LEU A 299 2.44 11.28 -19.55
CA LEU A 299 2.60 10.12 -18.67
C LEU A 299 1.23 9.52 -18.32
N PHE A 300 0.22 10.33 -18.04
CA PHE A 300 -1.14 9.85 -17.78
C PHE A 300 -1.72 9.10 -18.99
N LYS A 301 -1.62 9.70 -20.19
CA LYS A 301 -2.10 9.07 -21.44
C LYS A 301 -1.42 7.74 -21.73
N ARG A 302 -0.10 7.63 -21.49
CA ARG A 302 0.63 6.36 -21.63
C ARG A 302 0.25 5.36 -20.55
N ALA A 303 0.07 5.82 -19.32
CA ALA A 303 -0.31 4.98 -18.19
C ALA A 303 -1.70 4.35 -18.39
N LEU A 304 -2.67 5.07 -18.97
CA LEU A 304 -3.98 4.50 -19.32
C LEU A 304 -3.88 3.31 -20.30
N LYS A 305 -2.92 3.34 -21.23
CA LYS A 305 -2.68 2.22 -22.16
C LYS A 305 -2.16 0.97 -21.42
N LEU A 306 -1.37 1.16 -20.36
CA LEU A 306 -0.90 0.07 -19.50
C LEU A 306 -2.02 -0.63 -18.73
N TYR A 307 -3.12 0.09 -18.43
CA TYR A 307 -4.25 -0.47 -17.69
C TYR A 307 -5.21 -1.20 -18.64
N SER A 308 -5.32 -0.70 -19.87
CA SER A 308 -6.18 -1.25 -20.90
C SER A 308 -5.70 -2.60 -21.45
N SER A 309 -4.41 -2.93 -21.31
CA SER A 309 -3.84 -4.23 -21.73
C SER A 309 -4.12 -5.38 -20.75
N HIS A 310 -4.66 -5.10 -19.55
CA HIS A 310 -5.08 -6.12 -18.60
C HIS A 310 -6.59 -6.39 -18.73
N ASP A 311 -6.94 -7.48 -19.42
CA ASP A 311 -8.29 -7.93 -19.83
C ASP A 311 -9.37 -8.10 -18.73
N PHE A 312 -9.16 -7.69 -17.48
CA PHE A 312 -10.03 -8.14 -16.37
C PHE A 312 -11.06 -7.15 -15.85
N ARG A 313 -11.08 -5.88 -16.26
CA ARG A 313 -12.00 -4.90 -15.66
C ARG A 313 -12.46 -3.86 -16.68
N GLN A 314 -13.61 -4.08 -17.31
CA GLN A 314 -14.32 -3.05 -18.07
C GLN A 314 -15.38 -2.42 -17.16
N GLY A 315 -15.11 -1.22 -16.63
CA GLY A 315 -16.07 -0.40 -15.89
C GLY A 315 -16.70 0.69 -16.76
N THR A 316 -17.94 1.10 -16.48
CA THR A 316 -18.60 2.21 -17.17
C THR A 316 -18.42 3.54 -16.42
N GLY A 317 -18.08 4.61 -17.14
CA GLY A 317 -18.17 6.00 -16.64
C GLY A 317 -17.42 6.29 -15.33
N SER A 318 -18.15 6.44 -14.22
CA SER A 318 -17.61 6.68 -12.86
C SER A 318 -16.72 5.55 -12.37
N ASP A 319 -17.03 4.31 -12.75
CA ASP A 319 -16.27 3.12 -12.35
C ASP A 319 -14.89 3.11 -13.00
N LYS A 320 -14.72 3.78 -14.15
CA LYS A 320 -13.46 3.83 -14.87
C LYS A 320 -12.40 4.65 -14.12
N ARG A 321 -12.76 5.80 -13.55
CA ARG A 321 -11.81 6.62 -12.75
C ARG A 321 -11.39 5.91 -11.47
N SER A 322 -12.33 5.25 -10.80
CA SER A 322 -12.04 4.42 -9.63
C SER A 322 -11.12 3.26 -10.02
N LEU A 323 -11.41 2.60 -11.14
CA LEU A 323 -10.59 1.52 -11.67
C LEU A 323 -9.16 1.97 -12.03
N ASP A 324 -9.00 3.11 -12.70
CA ASP A 324 -7.68 3.67 -13.05
C ASP A 324 -6.85 3.95 -11.78
N ALA A 325 -7.50 4.47 -10.73
CA ALA A 325 -6.85 4.69 -9.44
C ALA A 325 -6.44 3.39 -8.76
N GLU A 326 -7.29 2.35 -8.81
CA GLU A 326 -6.94 1.03 -8.30
C GLU A 326 -5.77 0.40 -9.07
N CYS A 327 -5.76 0.50 -10.39
CA CYS A 327 -4.69 -0.02 -11.25
C CYS A 327 -3.36 0.69 -10.97
N GLN A 328 -3.40 2.01 -10.75
CA GLN A 328 -2.22 2.79 -10.35
C GLN A 328 -1.64 2.29 -9.02
N LEU A 329 -2.46 2.10 -7.99
CA LEU A 329 -1.98 1.64 -6.69
C LEU A 329 -1.49 0.19 -6.73
N GLU A 330 -2.17 -0.67 -7.48
CA GLU A 330 -1.72 -2.06 -7.63
C GLU A 330 -0.34 -2.15 -8.29
N ARG A 331 -0.08 -1.31 -9.30
CA ARG A 331 1.25 -1.18 -9.90
C ARG A 331 2.27 -0.58 -8.93
N PHE A 332 1.85 0.36 -8.07
CA PHE A 332 2.72 0.88 -7.02
C PHE A 332 3.13 -0.23 -6.04
N GLU A 333 2.19 -1.07 -5.58
CA GLU A 333 2.44 -2.24 -4.72
C GLU A 333 3.43 -3.22 -5.35
N LEU A 334 3.23 -3.58 -6.63
CA LEU A 334 4.14 -4.43 -7.39
C LEU A 334 5.52 -3.78 -7.56
N GLY A 335 5.58 -2.46 -7.75
CA GLY A 335 6.81 -1.69 -7.80
C GLY A 335 7.58 -1.72 -6.47
N LEU A 336 6.89 -1.54 -5.34
CA LEU A 336 7.48 -1.66 -4.01
C LEU A 336 8.09 -3.05 -3.79
N TYR A 337 7.41 -4.11 -4.23
CA TYR A 337 7.95 -5.47 -4.19
C TYR A 337 9.22 -5.64 -5.05
N LYS A 338 9.16 -5.18 -6.31
CA LYS A 338 10.20 -5.36 -7.33
C LYS A 338 11.46 -4.55 -7.02
N PHE A 339 11.30 -3.32 -6.57
CA PHE A 339 12.41 -2.40 -6.33
C PHE A 339 12.76 -2.26 -4.85
N GLY A 340 11.87 -2.57 -3.91
CA GLY A 340 12.18 -2.53 -2.48
C GLY A 340 13.35 -3.42 -2.11
N THR A 341 14.23 -2.93 -1.26
CA THR A 341 15.40 -3.63 -0.71
C THR A 341 15.27 -3.75 0.82
N GLY A 342 16.38 -3.85 1.55
CA GLY A 342 16.49 -4.27 2.95
C GLY A 342 15.23 -4.09 3.82
N PRO A 343 14.88 -2.85 4.23
CA PRO A 343 13.68 -2.59 5.03
C PRO A 343 12.37 -3.06 4.40
N PHE A 344 12.10 -2.82 3.11
CA PHE A 344 10.90 -3.32 2.43
C PHE A 344 10.78 -4.85 2.41
N LYS A 345 11.90 -5.59 2.42
CA LYS A 345 11.89 -7.06 2.48
C LYS A 345 11.42 -7.62 3.83
N LEU A 346 11.22 -6.77 4.82
CA LEU A 346 10.69 -7.14 6.13
C LEU A 346 9.16 -7.13 6.21
N PHE A 347 8.51 -6.66 5.14
CA PHE A 347 7.06 -6.46 5.05
C PHE A 347 6.46 -7.15 3.83
N ASP A 348 5.20 -7.55 3.96
CA ASP A 348 4.37 -7.98 2.84
C ASP A 348 3.87 -6.76 2.08
N THR A 349 4.57 -6.43 1.00
CA THR A 349 4.22 -5.35 0.07
C THR A 349 3.10 -5.72 -0.90
N LEU A 350 2.75 -7.02 -0.99
CA LEU A 350 1.73 -7.54 -1.90
C LEU A 350 0.38 -7.77 -1.18
N TYR A 351 0.32 -7.46 0.12
CA TYR A 351 -0.83 -7.69 0.98
C TYR A 351 -2.15 -7.11 0.44
N ASN A 352 -2.08 -5.97 -0.24
CA ASN A 352 -3.22 -5.25 -0.82
C ASN A 352 -3.54 -5.63 -2.28
N VAL A 353 -2.69 -6.41 -2.95
CA VAL A 353 -2.81 -6.69 -4.39
C VAL A 353 -3.97 -7.63 -4.66
N GLY A 354 -5.05 -7.09 -5.22
CA GLY A 354 -6.30 -7.80 -5.46
C GLY A 354 -6.21 -8.91 -6.51
N LEU A 355 -5.26 -8.85 -7.45
CA LEU A 355 -5.07 -9.87 -8.49
C LEU A 355 -4.25 -11.08 -8.06
N LEU A 356 -3.60 -11.03 -6.90
CA LEU A 356 -2.79 -12.13 -6.40
C LEU A 356 -3.51 -12.91 -5.31
N GLN A 357 -3.12 -14.18 -5.16
CA GLN A 357 -3.53 -15.05 -4.07
C GLN A 357 -2.30 -15.44 -3.26
N ALA A 358 -2.36 -15.19 -1.96
CA ALA A 358 -1.33 -15.58 -1.01
C ALA A 358 -1.46 -17.06 -0.60
N PHE A 359 -0.32 -17.71 -0.40
CA PHE A 359 -0.19 -19.07 0.11
C PHE A 359 0.92 -19.15 1.17
N CYS A 360 0.74 -20.04 2.14
CA CYS A 360 1.80 -20.56 2.98
C CYS A 360 2.41 -21.78 2.29
N PHE A 361 3.67 -21.68 1.90
CA PHE A 361 4.45 -22.74 1.30
C PHE A 361 5.33 -23.39 2.37
N TYR A 362 5.03 -24.64 2.68
CA TYR A 362 5.74 -25.45 3.65
C TYR A 362 6.67 -26.41 2.92
N VAL A 363 7.95 -26.41 3.28
CA VAL A 363 8.98 -27.28 2.67
C VAL A 363 9.83 -27.89 3.76
N PRO A 364 10.17 -29.19 3.72
CA PRO A 364 10.99 -29.82 4.76
C PRO A 364 12.28 -29.05 5.01
N TYR A 365 12.51 -28.67 6.27
CA TYR A 365 13.61 -27.79 6.66
C TYR A 365 14.98 -28.45 6.50
N GLU A 366 15.08 -29.74 6.86
CA GLU A 366 16.35 -30.48 6.83
C GLU A 366 16.71 -30.99 5.42
N ASP A 367 15.71 -31.27 4.57
CA ASP A 367 15.93 -31.89 3.26
C ASP A 367 16.08 -30.88 2.11
N VAL A 368 15.57 -29.65 2.28
CA VAL A 368 15.55 -28.65 1.21
C VAL A 368 16.15 -27.35 1.70
N SER A 369 17.31 -26.99 1.14
CA SER A 369 17.92 -25.69 1.42
C SER A 369 17.05 -24.54 0.92
N PRO A 370 17.10 -23.35 1.57
CA PRO A 370 16.35 -22.18 1.11
C PRO A 370 16.58 -21.79 -0.37
N SER A 371 17.78 -22.07 -0.91
CA SER A 371 18.12 -21.82 -2.32
C SER A 371 17.34 -22.72 -3.29
N MET A 372 16.86 -23.88 -2.83
CA MET A 372 16.11 -24.84 -3.64
C MET A 372 14.60 -24.65 -3.54
N CYS A 373 14.11 -23.87 -2.57
CA CYS A 373 12.67 -23.63 -2.35
C CYS A 373 11.96 -23.10 -3.59
N GLY A 374 12.59 -22.21 -4.37
CA GLY A 374 12.01 -21.72 -5.63
C GLY A 374 11.76 -22.84 -6.64
N SER A 375 12.72 -23.76 -6.79
CA SER A 375 12.60 -24.92 -7.68
C SER A 375 11.51 -25.89 -7.21
N VAL A 376 11.40 -26.13 -5.90
CA VAL A 376 10.33 -26.96 -5.34
C VAL A 376 8.96 -26.29 -5.56
N LEU A 377 8.87 -24.97 -5.41
CA LEU A 377 7.64 -24.22 -5.63
C LEU A 377 7.15 -24.33 -7.08
N LEU A 378 8.06 -24.35 -8.06
CA LEU A 378 7.68 -24.56 -9.48
C LEU A 378 6.96 -25.90 -9.69
N ASN A 379 7.29 -26.95 -8.93
CA ASN A 379 6.61 -28.25 -9.02
C ASN A 379 5.15 -28.21 -8.54
N HIS A 380 4.77 -27.20 -7.76
CA HIS A 380 3.36 -26.95 -7.39
C HIS A 380 2.55 -26.37 -8.56
N GLY A 381 3.19 -25.90 -9.63
CA GLY A 381 2.53 -25.52 -10.87
C GLY A 381 2.29 -26.72 -11.79
N LYS A 382 1.14 -26.75 -12.47
CA LYS A 382 0.93 -27.66 -13.61
C LYS A 382 1.83 -27.29 -14.80
N TYR A 383 2.15 -26.00 -14.92
CA TYR A 383 2.97 -25.42 -15.97
C TYR A 383 4.11 -24.62 -15.35
N THR A 384 5.20 -24.45 -16.09
CA THR A 384 6.41 -23.74 -15.64
C THR A 384 6.30 -22.21 -15.77
N ASP A 385 5.24 -21.71 -16.39
CA ASP A 385 4.99 -20.28 -16.65
C ASP A 385 4.27 -19.57 -15.50
N ILE A 386 3.95 -20.26 -14.40
CA ILE A 386 3.37 -19.63 -13.23
C ILE A 386 4.41 -18.71 -12.57
N ASP A 387 4.17 -17.41 -12.67
CA ASP A 387 4.98 -16.38 -12.03
C ASP A 387 4.69 -16.31 -10.52
N TRP A 388 5.56 -16.95 -9.73
CA TRP A 388 5.52 -16.92 -8.28
C TRP A 388 6.25 -15.70 -7.71
N LYS A 389 5.62 -14.99 -6.77
CA LYS A 389 6.28 -13.95 -5.96
C LYS A 389 6.55 -14.49 -4.57
N LEU A 390 7.83 -14.60 -4.21
CA LEU A 390 8.26 -15.06 -2.89
C LEU A 390 8.55 -13.83 -2.01
N LEU A 391 8.02 -13.81 -0.78
CA LEU A 391 8.13 -12.69 0.13
C LEU A 391 8.90 -13.00 1.42
N SER A 392 9.12 -14.26 1.77
CA SER A 392 9.78 -14.60 3.04
C SER A 392 11.31 -14.59 2.94
N ILE A 393 11.94 -14.12 4.02
CA ILE A 393 13.35 -14.39 4.31
C ILE A 393 13.42 -15.79 4.95
N PRO A 394 14.34 -16.66 4.52
CA PRO A 394 14.53 -17.96 5.17
C PRO A 394 14.86 -17.76 6.64
N ASN A 395 14.12 -18.42 7.52
CA ASN A 395 14.38 -18.31 8.94
C ASN A 395 15.42 -19.35 9.38
N THR A 396 16.54 -18.91 9.92
CA THR A 396 17.59 -19.79 10.46
C THR A 396 17.54 -19.73 11.98
N LEU A 397 16.56 -20.39 12.59
CA LEU A 397 16.46 -20.46 14.05
C LEU A 397 17.36 -21.55 14.60
N GLY A 398 17.91 -21.32 15.80
CA GLY A 398 18.74 -22.29 16.52
C GLY A 398 17.97 -23.44 17.19
N PHE A 399 16.70 -23.64 16.84
CA PHE A 399 15.87 -24.73 17.37
C PHE A 399 15.28 -25.57 16.24
N PRO A 400 14.98 -26.87 16.50
CA PRO A 400 14.49 -27.79 15.47
C PRO A 400 13.21 -27.27 14.81
N GLN A 401 13.20 -27.27 13.47
CA GLN A 401 12.02 -26.98 12.66
C GLN A 401 11.75 -28.14 11.72
N THR A 402 10.48 -28.48 11.55
CA THR A 402 10.07 -29.51 10.59
C THR A 402 10.00 -28.95 9.16
N TYR A 403 9.56 -27.69 9.01
CA TYR A 403 9.36 -27.05 7.70
C TYR A 403 9.87 -25.61 7.68
N HIS A 404 10.45 -25.19 6.56
CA HIS A 404 10.45 -23.79 6.14
C HIS A 404 9.01 -23.36 5.85
N CYS A 405 8.57 -22.22 6.41
CA CYS A 405 7.29 -21.60 6.10
C CYS A 405 7.53 -20.31 5.31
N ILE A 406 7.13 -20.32 4.03
CA ILE A 406 7.42 -19.27 3.06
C ILE A 406 6.10 -18.66 2.60
N ARG A 407 5.96 -17.33 2.71
CA ARG A 407 4.82 -16.61 2.13
C ARG A 407 5.07 -16.40 0.64
N VAL A 408 4.18 -16.94 -0.19
CA VAL A 408 4.26 -16.85 -1.65
C VAL A 408 2.94 -16.38 -2.25
N TYR A 409 3.02 -15.75 -3.42
CA TYR A 409 1.87 -15.26 -4.15
C TYR A 409 1.90 -15.79 -5.58
N CYS A 410 0.72 -16.07 -6.14
CA CYS A 410 0.54 -16.28 -7.56
C CYS A 410 -0.68 -15.52 -8.08
N SER A 411 -0.71 -15.30 -9.39
CA SER A 411 -1.85 -14.65 -10.04
C SER A 411 -3.13 -15.49 -9.91
N LYS A 412 -4.25 -14.83 -9.63
CA LYS A 412 -5.57 -15.47 -9.53
C LYS A 412 -5.98 -16.19 -10.82
N VAL A 413 -5.47 -15.76 -11.97
CA VAL A 413 -5.73 -16.39 -13.28
C VAL A 413 -5.09 -17.79 -13.41
N HIS A 414 -4.08 -18.10 -12.59
CA HIS A 414 -3.38 -19.37 -12.61
C HIS A 414 -3.83 -20.35 -11.52
N LEU A 415 -4.84 -20.00 -10.71
CA LEU A 415 -5.23 -20.80 -9.54
C LEU A 415 -5.66 -22.23 -9.88
N ASP A 416 -6.29 -22.42 -11.03
CA ASP A 416 -6.75 -23.74 -11.50
C ASP A 416 -5.56 -24.67 -11.85
N TYR A 417 -4.34 -24.12 -11.94
CA TYR A 417 -3.11 -24.84 -12.25
C TYR A 417 -2.22 -25.08 -11.05
N VAL A 418 -2.62 -24.63 -9.85
CA VAL A 418 -1.84 -24.78 -8.62
C VAL A 418 -2.24 -26.06 -7.89
N LYS A 419 -1.26 -26.88 -7.53
CA LYS A 419 -1.43 -28.13 -6.79
C LYS A 419 -1.05 -27.93 -5.32
N PRO A 420 -1.91 -28.31 -4.36
CA PRO A 420 -1.58 -28.20 -2.93
C PRO A 420 -0.38 -29.08 -2.50
N ARG A 421 -0.20 -30.24 -3.13
CA ARG A 421 0.90 -31.17 -2.85
C ARG A 421 1.57 -31.60 -4.14
N THR A 422 2.86 -31.88 -4.07
CA THR A 422 3.62 -32.46 -5.17
C THR A 422 3.84 -33.96 -4.93
N LYS A 423 3.97 -34.74 -6.00
CA LYS A 423 4.26 -36.19 -5.85
C LYS A 423 5.75 -36.36 -5.54
N GLY A 424 6.06 -37.08 -4.47
CA GLY A 424 7.44 -37.42 -4.10
C GLY A 424 8.20 -36.33 -3.34
N SER A 425 7.52 -35.29 -2.86
CA SER A 425 8.07 -34.33 -1.90
C SER A 425 7.03 -34.09 -0.80
N ASP A 426 7.52 -33.90 0.42
CA ASP A 426 6.69 -33.52 1.58
C ASP A 426 6.33 -32.02 1.58
N SER A 427 6.55 -31.31 0.47
CA SER A 427 6.16 -29.92 0.31
C SER A 427 4.64 -29.75 0.20
N LEU A 428 4.14 -28.68 0.83
CA LEU A 428 2.73 -28.38 0.94
C LEU A 428 2.48 -26.89 0.67
N LEU A 429 1.43 -26.60 -0.09
CA LEU A 429 0.97 -25.26 -0.39
C LEU A 429 -0.45 -25.08 0.12
N GLU A 430 -0.61 -24.23 1.13
CA GLU A 430 -1.91 -23.91 1.72
C GLU A 430 -2.28 -22.47 1.43
N ARG A 431 -3.57 -22.20 1.16
CA ARG A 431 -4.03 -20.82 1.00
C ARG A 431 -3.83 -20.06 2.30
N TYR A 432 -3.22 -18.88 2.23
CA TYR A 432 -3.11 -18.03 3.40
C TYR A 432 -4.49 -17.46 3.76
N LYS A 433 -4.95 -17.74 4.98
CA LYS A 433 -6.25 -17.32 5.52
C LYS A 433 -6.06 -16.62 6.88
N PRO A 434 -5.70 -15.32 6.88
CA PRO A 434 -5.40 -14.62 8.14
C PRO A 434 -6.62 -14.45 9.06
N TYR A 435 -7.85 -14.53 8.53
CA TYR A 435 -9.06 -14.17 9.26
C TYR A 435 -10.16 -15.25 9.27
N GLU A 436 -9.90 -16.45 8.75
CA GLU A 436 -10.88 -17.56 8.65
C GLU A 436 -12.19 -17.30 7.84
N PHE A 437 -12.35 -16.12 7.23
CA PHE A 437 -13.43 -15.82 6.27
C PHE A 437 -12.89 -15.18 4.99
N CYS A 438 -13.75 -15.12 3.96
CA CYS A 438 -13.44 -14.44 2.72
C CYS A 438 -13.58 -12.92 2.87
N LEU A 439 -12.51 -12.15 2.68
CA LEU A 439 -12.57 -10.69 2.72
C LEU A 439 -13.53 -10.05 1.68
N ASN A 440 -13.95 -10.77 0.65
CA ASN A 440 -14.87 -10.24 -0.37
C ASN A 440 -16.34 -10.45 -0.02
N CYS A 441 -16.72 -11.65 0.40
CA CYS A 441 -18.12 -11.95 0.71
C CYS A 441 -18.41 -12.05 2.21
N PHE A 442 -17.38 -11.93 3.04
CA PHE A 442 -17.40 -12.12 4.49
C PHE A 442 -17.87 -13.53 4.94
N SER A 443 -18.16 -14.46 4.02
CA SER A 443 -18.62 -15.80 4.38
C SER A 443 -17.48 -16.70 4.87
N ARG A 444 -17.78 -17.53 5.87
CA ARG A 444 -16.95 -18.68 6.28
C ARG A 444 -17.06 -19.88 5.34
N ALA A 445 -18.12 -19.97 4.54
CA ALA A 445 -18.36 -21.10 3.64
C ALA A 445 -17.53 -21.00 2.34
N HIS A 446 -17.28 -19.78 1.85
CA HIS A 446 -16.51 -19.54 0.63
C HIS A 446 -15.01 -19.42 0.92
N GLN A 447 -14.38 -20.53 1.29
CA GLN A 447 -12.92 -20.58 1.51
C GLN A 447 -12.14 -21.17 0.32
N THR A 448 -12.80 -21.80 -0.66
CA THR A 448 -12.16 -22.71 -1.63
C THR A 448 -12.33 -22.31 -3.11
N SER A 449 -13.39 -21.61 -3.50
CA SER A 449 -13.69 -21.28 -4.91
C SER A 449 -13.84 -19.77 -5.12
N SER A 450 -12.98 -19.17 -5.95
CA SER A 450 -13.03 -17.74 -6.31
C SER A 450 -14.22 -17.41 -7.23
N ARG A 451 -14.84 -18.41 -7.86
CA ARG A 451 -15.89 -18.22 -8.87
C ARG A 451 -17.28 -17.91 -8.28
N GLN A 452 -17.47 -18.05 -6.96
CA GLN A 452 -18.76 -17.85 -6.28
C GLN A 452 -18.82 -16.61 -5.39
N CYS A 453 -17.76 -15.81 -5.30
CA CYS A 453 -17.82 -14.50 -4.65
C CYS A 453 -18.35 -13.46 -5.65
N ARG A 454 -19.67 -13.27 -5.72
CA ARG A 454 -20.28 -12.09 -6.33
C ARG A 454 -21.25 -11.47 -5.32
N TYR A 455 -21.00 -10.22 -4.99
CA TYR A 455 -22.02 -9.26 -4.56
C TYR A 455 -22.09 -8.20 -5.65
#